data_AF-A0A7X7VAE6-F1
#
_entry.id   AF-A0A7X7VAE6-F1
#
_cell.length_a   1.000
_cell.length_b   1.000
_cell.length_c   1.000
_cell.angle_alpha   90.00
_cell.angle_beta   90.00
_cell.angle_gamma   90.00
#
_symmetry.space_group_name_H-M   'P 1'
#
loop_
_entity.id
_entity.type
_entity.pdbx_description
1 polymer ?
#
loop_
_entity_poly.entity_id
_entity_poly.type
_entity_poly.pdbx_seq_one_letter_code
_entity_poly.pdbx_strand_id
1 'polypeptide(L)'
;MTEMLTRDADKLHRALAKGGDEVRLTVSRETAEWMAQLVDAKVSGHDVVLTNSLGEVTPTQAGQLLGMSRPQVRKLMNDGKLDFRKVGTHHRITVA
;
A
#
# COMPACT_ATOMS: atom_id res chain seq x y z
N MET A 1 -8.33 19.02 2.41
CA MET A 1 -7.94 17.68 2.89
C MET A 1 -6.52 17.35 2.45
N THR A 2 -6.22 17.44 1.15
CA THR A 2 -4.90 17.10 0.58
C THR A 2 -3.74 17.99 1.04
N GLU A 3 -3.95 19.29 1.27
CA GLU A 3 -2.83 20.21 1.55
C GLU A 3 -2.10 19.96 2.88
N MET A 4 -2.82 19.54 3.93
CA MET A 4 -2.21 19.27 5.24
C MET A 4 -1.39 17.98 5.20
N LEU A 5 -1.92 16.93 4.57
CA LEU A 5 -1.22 15.67 4.36
C LEU A 5 0.02 15.85 3.47
N THR A 6 -0.07 16.65 2.40
CA THR A 6 1.09 17.00 1.55
C THR A 6 2.17 17.71 2.36
N ARG A 7 1.80 18.68 3.20
CA ARG A 7 2.76 19.39 4.07
C ARG A 7 3.45 18.45 5.07
N ASP A 8 2.70 17.53 5.67
CA ASP A 8 3.25 16.56 6.61
C ASP A 8 4.16 15.55 5.91
N ALA A 9 3.82 15.11 4.70
CA ALA A 9 4.68 14.26 3.87
C ALA A 9 6.02 14.95 3.56
N ASP A 10 6.01 16.23 3.19
CA ASP A 10 7.25 16.98 2.94
C ASP A 10 8.12 17.14 4.18
N LYS A 11 7.52 17.27 5.37
CA LYS A 11 8.28 17.28 6.64
C LYS A 11 8.89 15.91 6.91
N LEU A 12 8.13 14.84 6.69
CA LEU A 12 8.59 13.47 6.92
C LEU A 12 9.76 13.11 6.00
N HIS A 13 9.65 13.40 4.70
CA HIS A 13 10.74 13.17 3.74
C HIS A 13 12.01 13.93 4.14
N ARG A 14 11.89 15.21 4.54
CA ARG A 14 13.02 16.01 4.98
C ARG A 14 13.64 15.49 6.28
N ALA A 15 12.83 14.99 7.21
CA ALA A 15 13.31 14.44 8.45
C ALA A 15 14.08 13.12 8.21
N LEU A 16 13.55 12.23 7.36
CA LEU A 16 14.19 10.98 6.96
C LEU A 16 15.50 11.20 6.18
N ALA A 17 15.57 12.23 5.33
CA ALA A 17 16.77 12.55 4.55
C ALA A 17 17.97 13.00 5.40
N LYS A 18 17.73 13.46 6.64
CA LYS A 18 18.83 13.84 7.57
C LYS A 18 19.58 12.63 8.13
N GLY A 19 19.03 11.42 8.00
CA GLY A 19 19.62 10.20 8.55
C GLY A 19 19.60 10.13 10.08
N GLY A 20 20.18 9.06 10.61
CA GLY A 20 20.17 8.74 12.05
C GLY A 20 19.12 7.69 12.42
N ASP A 21 19.24 7.16 13.64
CA ASP A 21 18.38 6.07 14.13
C ASP A 21 17.01 6.57 14.64
N GLU A 22 16.88 7.88 14.90
CA GLU A 22 15.66 8.50 15.41
C GLU A 22 15.21 9.65 14.51
N VAL A 23 13.90 9.72 14.24
CA VAL A 23 13.27 10.81 13.47
C VAL A 23 12.32 11.57 14.39
N ARG A 24 12.58 12.87 14.60
CA ARG A 24 11.69 13.77 15.36
C ARG A 24 11.01 14.76 14.43
N LEU A 25 9.68 14.75 14.40
CA LEU A 25 8.88 15.72 13.65
C LEU A 25 7.52 15.97 14.30
N THR A 26 6.91 17.10 13.96
CA THR A 26 5.52 17.42 14.34
C THR A 26 4.62 17.29 13.12
N VAL A 27 3.68 16.37 13.20
CA VAL A 27 2.63 16.11 12.20
C VAL A 27 1.26 16.52 12.74
N SER A 28 0.28 16.62 11.86
CA SER A 28 -1.13 16.76 12.26
C SER A 28 -1.65 15.51 12.98
N ARG A 29 -2.75 15.67 13.73
CA ARG A 29 -3.45 14.57 14.41
C ARG A 29 -3.88 13.48 13.42
N GLU A 30 -4.42 13.87 12.27
CA GLU A 30 -4.89 12.95 11.23
C GLU A 30 -3.74 12.07 10.71
N THR A 31 -2.59 12.67 10.40
CA THR A 31 -1.39 11.92 9.98
C THR A 31 -0.92 10.96 11.08
N ALA A 32 -0.95 11.39 12.35
CA ALA A 32 -0.56 10.53 13.47
C ALA A 32 -1.51 9.33 13.65
N GLU A 33 -2.82 9.54 13.53
CA GLU A 33 -3.83 8.48 13.58
C GLU A 33 -3.66 7.47 12.44
N TRP A 34 -3.36 7.95 11.23
CA TRP A 34 -3.07 7.09 10.09
C TRP A 34 -1.78 6.27 10.29
N MET A 35 -0.71 6.90 10.78
CA MET A 35 0.55 6.22 11.10
C MET A 35 0.36 5.16 12.19
N ALA A 36 -0.45 5.43 13.21
CA ALA A 36 -0.75 4.47 14.28
C ALA A 36 -1.39 3.20 13.69
N GLN A 37 -2.41 3.33 12.84
CA GLN A 37 -3.05 2.19 12.17
C GLN A 37 -2.05 1.36 11.33
N LEU A 38 -1.14 2.04 10.63
CA LEU A 38 -0.11 1.38 9.83
C LEU A 38 0.86 0.58 10.71
N VAL A 39 1.30 1.16 11.82
CA VAL A 39 2.21 0.50 12.77
C VAL A 39 1.52 -0.67 13.45
N ASP A 40 0.28 -0.51 13.90
CA ASP A 40 -0.51 -1.56 14.56
C ASP A 40 -0.73 -2.76 13.62
N ALA A 41 -0.99 -2.51 12.34
CA ALA A 41 -1.08 -3.56 11.33
C ALA A 41 0.22 -4.35 11.22
N LYS A 42 1.37 -3.67 11.24
CA LYS A 42 2.68 -4.33 11.21
C LYS A 42 3.06 -5.05 12.48
N VAL A 43 2.73 -4.50 13.65
CA VAL A 43 2.91 -5.19 14.94
C VAL A 43 2.08 -6.48 15.00
N SER A 44 0.87 -6.44 14.42
CA SER A 44 -0.03 -7.60 14.36
C SER A 44 0.37 -8.65 13.30
N GLY A 45 1.47 -8.42 12.56
CA GLY A 45 1.95 -9.33 11.51
C GLY A 45 1.18 -9.27 10.20
N HIS A 46 0.32 -8.26 9.98
CA HIS A 46 -0.42 -8.11 8.75
C HIS A 46 0.46 -7.54 7.62
N ASP A 47 0.24 -8.01 6.40
CA ASP A 47 0.77 -7.36 5.21
C ASP A 47 -0.07 -6.13 4.84
N VAL A 48 0.62 -5.02 4.59
CA VAL A 48 -0.02 -3.74 4.24
C VAL A 48 0.22 -3.49 2.77
N VAL A 49 -0.87 -3.30 2.02
CA VAL A 49 -0.81 -2.96 0.60
C VAL A 49 -1.56 -1.67 0.36
N LEU A 50 -0.86 -0.69 -0.21
CA LEU A 50 -1.45 0.55 -0.66
C LEU A 50 -2.08 0.32 -2.05
N THR A 51 -3.40 0.46 -2.13
CA THR A 51 -4.15 0.36 -3.38
C THR A 51 -4.44 1.75 -3.95
N ASN A 52 -4.84 1.79 -5.21
CA ASN A 52 -5.44 3.00 -5.77
C ASN A 52 -6.87 3.20 -5.22
N SER A 53 -7.49 4.33 -5.58
CA SER A 53 -8.87 4.67 -5.20
C SER A 53 -9.94 3.68 -5.69
N LEU A 54 -9.58 2.78 -6.61
CA LEU A 54 -10.48 1.74 -7.13
C LEU A 54 -10.35 0.41 -6.38
N GLY A 55 -9.49 0.32 -5.37
CA GLY A 55 -9.26 -0.93 -4.64
C GLY A 55 -8.60 -1.99 -5.51
N GLU A 56 -7.72 -1.59 -6.44
CA GLU A 56 -7.10 -2.51 -7.38
C GLU A 56 -5.61 -2.70 -7.14
N VAL A 57 -5.17 -3.93 -7.36
CA VAL A 57 -3.77 -4.35 -7.24
C VAL A 57 -3.26 -4.98 -8.52
N THR A 58 -1.95 -4.92 -8.72
CA THR A 58 -1.27 -5.67 -9.79
C THR A 58 -1.19 -7.16 -9.46
N PRO A 59 -0.96 -8.06 -10.44
CA PRO A 59 -0.72 -9.47 -10.17
C PRO A 59 0.48 -9.73 -9.23
N THR A 60 1.46 -8.83 -9.21
CA THR A 60 2.58 -8.91 -8.27
C THR A 60 2.12 -8.61 -6.85
N GLN A 61 1.37 -7.52 -6.65
CA GLN A 61 0.83 -7.15 -5.33
C GLN A 61 -0.21 -8.17 -4.82
N ALA A 62 -1.05 -8.71 -5.70
CA ALA A 62 -1.94 -9.83 -5.35
C ALA A 62 -1.15 -11.07 -4.91
N GLY A 63 0.01 -11.33 -5.53
CA GLY A 63 0.91 -12.40 -5.11
C GLY A 63 1.42 -12.19 -3.68
N GLN A 64 1.82 -10.96 -3.35
CA GLN A 64 2.21 -10.59 -1.99
C GLN A 64 1.06 -10.81 -0.99
N LEU A 65 -0.15 -10.34 -1.31
CA LEU A 65 -1.33 -10.50 -0.45
C LEU A 65 -1.72 -11.96 -0.23
N LEU A 66 -1.63 -12.80 -1.26
CA LEU A 66 -2.05 -14.20 -1.21
C LEU A 66 -0.94 -15.16 -0.74
N GLY A 67 0.27 -14.66 -0.46
CA GLY A 67 1.43 -15.51 -0.18
C GLY A 67 1.83 -16.39 -1.38
N MET A 68 1.59 -15.91 -2.61
CA MET A 68 1.78 -16.66 -3.85
C MET A 68 2.75 -15.98 -4.80
N SER A 69 3.42 -16.78 -5.64
CA SER A 69 4.22 -16.24 -6.74
C SER A 69 3.33 -15.62 -7.83
N ARG A 70 3.85 -14.61 -8.55
CA ARG A 70 3.16 -13.99 -9.70
C ARG A 70 2.68 -15.01 -10.75
N PRO A 71 3.42 -16.08 -11.11
CA PRO A 71 2.91 -17.13 -11.99
C PRO A 71 1.68 -17.85 -11.45
N GLN A 72 1.61 -18.13 -10.14
CA GLN A 72 0.43 -18.75 -9.52
C GLN A 72 -0.79 -17.83 -9.58
N VAL A 73 -0.63 -16.55 -9.28
CA VAL A 73 -1.71 -15.55 -9.43
C VAL A 73 -2.20 -15.51 -10.88
N ARG A 74 -1.28 -15.48 -11.86
CA ARG A 74 -1.65 -15.51 -13.28
C ARG A 74 -2.39 -16.78 -13.66
N LYS A 75 -2.00 -17.93 -13.09
CA LYS A 75 -2.73 -19.19 -13.28
C LYS A 75 -4.16 -19.07 -12.77
N LEU A 76 -4.36 -18.56 -11.55
CA LEU A 76 -5.71 -18.34 -11.00
C LEU A 76 -6.56 -17.40 -11.86
N MET A 77 -5.96 -16.33 -12.39
CA MET A 77 -6.63 -15.44 -13.34
C MET A 77 -7.05 -16.18 -14.63
N ASN A 78 -6.13 -16.95 -15.23
CA ASN A 78 -6.43 -17.71 -16.45
C ASN A 78 -7.48 -18.80 -16.22
N ASP A 79 -7.48 -19.40 -15.03
CA ASP A 79 -8.45 -20.41 -14.60
C ASP A 79 -9.82 -19.79 -14.21
N GLY A 80 -9.97 -18.45 -14.29
CA GLY A 80 -11.20 -17.73 -13.92
C GLY A 80 -11.52 -17.72 -12.42
N LYS A 81 -10.53 -18.05 -11.58
CA LYS A 81 -10.68 -18.13 -10.11
C LYS A 81 -10.39 -16.81 -9.39
N LEU A 82 -9.92 -15.81 -10.13
CA LEU A 82 -9.57 -14.51 -9.61
C LEU A 82 -10.11 -13.45 -10.57
N ASP A 83 -11.00 -12.60 -10.09
CA ASP A 83 -11.57 -11.52 -10.91
C ASP A 83 -10.51 -10.48 -11.23
N PHE A 84 -10.44 -10.12 -12.50
CA PHE A 84 -9.52 -9.10 -12.98
C PHE A 84 -10.13 -8.32 -14.14
N ARG A 85 -9.66 -7.08 -14.31
CA ARG A 85 -9.91 -6.29 -15.52
C ARG A 85 -8.61 -5.98 -16.25
N LYS A 86 -8.75 -5.68 -17.54
CA LYS A 86 -7.66 -5.13 -18.36
C LYS A 86 -7.76 -3.61 -18.42
N VAL A 87 -6.63 -2.94 -18.21
CA VAL A 87 -6.45 -1.50 -18.37
C VAL A 87 -5.32 -1.30 -19.37
N GLY A 88 -5.69 -1.09 -20.63
CA GLY A 88 -4.75 -1.17 -21.76
C GLY A 88 -4.12 -2.57 -21.83
N THR A 89 -2.81 -2.64 -21.70
CA THR A 89 -2.03 -3.90 -21.70
C THR A 89 -1.84 -4.50 -20.30
N HIS A 90 -2.24 -3.79 -19.24
CA HIS A 90 -2.03 -4.22 -17.86
C HIS A 90 -3.26 -4.88 -17.27
N HIS A 91 -3.02 -5.80 -16.32
CA HIS A 91 -4.08 -6.44 -15.54
C HIS A 91 -4.19 -5.76 -14.17
N ARG A 92 -5.43 -5.66 -13.68
CA ARG A 92 -5.77 -5.15 -12.36
C ARG A 92 -6.74 -6.13 -11.70
N ILE A 93 -6.43 -6.51 -10.47
CA ILE A 93 -7.21 -7.44 -9.65
C ILE A 93 -7.91 -6.62 -8.59
N THR A 94 -9.22 -6.81 -8.43
CA THR A 94 -10.01 -6.10 -7.43
C THR A 94 -9.80 -6.75 -6.06
N VAL A 95 -9.50 -5.95 -5.06
CA VAL A 95 -9.45 -6.33 -3.65
C VAL A 95 -10.46 -5.46 -2.91
N ALA A 96 -11.74 -5.86 -3.02
CA ALA A 96 -12.88 -5.25 -2.35
C ALA A 96 -13.68 -6.34 -1.65
#